data_AF-A0A940L3Y4-F1
#
_entry.id   AF-A0A940L3Y4-F1
#
_cell.length_a   1.000
_cell.length_b   1.000
_cell.length_c   1.000
_cell.angle_alpha   90.00
_cell.angle_beta   90.00
_cell.angle_gamma   90.00
#
_symmetry.space_group_name_H-M   'P 1'
#
loop_
_entity.id
_entity.type
_entity.pdbx_description
1 polymer ?
#
loop_
_entity_poly.entity_id
_entity_poly.type
_entity_poly.pdbx_seq_one_letter_code
_entity_poly.pdbx_strand_id
1 'polypeptide(L)'
;MLCDFENDEWVYRRNKEIRGPISEFGWITPDGIRVISPEIQLLYKSRGFRGKDLIDLKNCLQRFSPAQKDRLRNFLEVDSGPSHPWLALI
;
A
#
# COMPACT_ATOMS: atom_id res chain seq x y z
N MET A 1 0.38 -0.54 -13.56
CA MET A 1 1.22 -1.25 -12.57
C MET A 1 0.88 -2.73 -12.68
N LEU A 2 1.88 -3.62 -12.84
CA LEU A 2 1.68 -5.06 -12.79
C LEU A 2 1.81 -5.50 -11.33
N CYS A 3 0.71 -6.00 -10.78
CA CYS A 3 0.67 -6.62 -9.47
C CYS A 3 0.92 -8.12 -9.66
N ASP A 4 1.65 -8.75 -8.74
CA ASP A 4 1.71 -10.21 -8.73
C ASP A 4 0.44 -10.75 -8.11
N PHE A 5 -0.14 -11.71 -8.80
CA PHE A 5 -1.37 -12.38 -8.41
C PHE A 5 -1.08 -13.87 -8.26
N GLU A 6 -1.41 -14.40 -7.09
CA GLU A 6 -1.37 -15.84 -6.80
C GLU A 6 -2.74 -16.21 -6.21
N ASN A 7 -3.49 -17.10 -6.85
CA ASN A 7 -4.74 -17.67 -6.32
C ASN A 7 -5.73 -16.61 -5.75
N ASP A 8 -6.12 -15.62 -6.56
CA ASP A 8 -7.02 -14.50 -6.18
C ASP A 8 -6.50 -13.56 -5.08
N GLU A 9 -5.24 -13.70 -4.70
CA GLU A 9 -4.55 -12.78 -3.80
C GLU A 9 -3.56 -11.90 -4.55
N TRP A 10 -3.49 -10.65 -4.13
CA TRP A 10 -2.36 -9.80 -4.38
C TRP A 10 -1.20 -10.21 -3.46
N VAL A 11 0.00 -10.29 -4.03
CA VAL A 11 1.23 -10.60 -3.29
C VAL A 11 2.25 -9.47 -3.46
N TYR A 12 2.78 -8.97 -2.34
CA TYR A 12 3.84 -7.97 -2.38
C TYR A 12 5.18 -8.60 -2.76
N ARG A 13 5.66 -8.28 -3.97
CA ARG A 13 6.91 -8.82 -4.56
C ARG A 13 8.14 -8.81 -3.65
N ARG A 14 8.26 -7.84 -2.74
CA ARG A 14 9.49 -7.63 -1.94
C ARG A 14 9.45 -8.32 -0.58
N ASN A 15 8.25 -8.63 -0.07
CA ASN A 15 8.03 -9.46 1.11
C ASN A 15 6.69 -10.19 0.94
N LYS A 16 6.77 -11.50 0.66
CA LYS A 16 5.60 -12.34 0.37
C LYS A 16 4.69 -12.59 1.58
N GLU A 17 5.14 -12.25 2.79
CA GLU A 17 4.29 -12.26 3.99
C GLU A 17 3.19 -11.19 3.88
N ILE A 18 3.45 -10.11 3.13
CA ILE A 18 2.45 -9.09 2.84
C ILE A 18 1.67 -9.49 1.60
N ARG A 19 0.42 -9.89 1.83
CA ARG A 19 -0.51 -10.34 0.80
C ARG A 19 -1.95 -10.10 1.24
N GLY A 20 -2.90 -10.27 0.33
CA GLY A 20 -4.32 -10.35 0.68
C GLY A 20 -5.23 -10.32 -0.54
N PRO A 21 -6.55 -10.47 -0.33
CA PRO A 21 -7.49 -10.74 -1.41
C PRO A 21 -7.62 -9.55 -2.36
N ILE A 22 -7.67 -9.83 -3.67
CA ILE A 22 -7.84 -8.79 -4.70
C ILE A 22 -9.16 -8.03 -4.50
N SER A 23 -10.20 -8.68 -3.97
CA SER A 23 -11.48 -8.03 -3.67
C SER A 23 -11.39 -6.92 -2.62
N GLU A 24 -10.35 -6.94 -1.77
CA GLU A 24 -10.11 -5.90 -0.77
C GLU A 24 -9.27 -4.74 -1.32
N PHE A 25 -8.32 -5.05 -2.20
CA PHE A 25 -7.30 -4.09 -2.63
C PHE A 25 -7.42 -3.63 -4.08
N GLY A 26 -8.17 -4.34 -4.91
CA GLY A 26 -8.39 -4.01 -6.31
C GLY A 26 -9.82 -3.55 -6.55
N TRP A 27 -9.99 -2.56 -7.44
CA TRP A 27 -11.30 -2.25 -8.01
C TRP A 27 -11.19 -1.92 -9.48
N ILE A 28 -12.34 -1.93 -10.15
CA ILE A 28 -12.48 -1.56 -11.55
C ILE A 28 -13.13 -0.18 -11.56
N THR A 29 -12.50 0.78 -12.22
CA THR A 29 -13.10 2.11 -12.43
C THR A 29 -14.34 2.00 -13.32
N PRO A 30 -15.23 3.00 -13.35
CA PRO A 30 -16.38 3.01 -14.28
C PRO A 30 -15.97 2.81 -15.74
N ASP A 31 -14.76 3.24 -16.12
CA ASP A 31 -14.19 3.10 -17.46
C ASP A 31 -13.52 1.73 -17.72
N GLY A 32 -13.68 0.76 -16.81
CA GLY A 32 -13.14 -0.59 -16.95
C GLY A 32 -11.66 -0.74 -16.56
N ILE A 33 -11.03 0.28 -15.97
CA ILE A 33 -9.60 0.25 -15.62
C ILE A 33 -9.43 -0.46 -14.28
N ARG A 34 -8.61 -1.51 -14.26
CA ARG A 34 -8.19 -2.15 -13.00
C ARG A 34 -7.18 -1.27 -12.28
N VAL A 35 -7.50 -0.93 -11.04
CA VAL A 35 -6.66 -0.13 -10.15
C VAL A 35 -6.49 -0.84 -8.82
N ILE A 36 -5.43 -0.48 -8.09
CA ILE A 36 -5.09 -1.06 -6.80
C ILE A 36 -5.07 0.02 -5.73
N SER A 37 -5.25 -0.39 -4.48
CA SER A 37 -5.37 0.49 -3.35
C SER A 37 -4.15 1.39 -3.17
N PRO A 38 -4.35 2.66 -2.75
CA PRO A 38 -3.23 3.55 -2.54
C PRO A 38 -2.32 3.06 -1.41
N GLU A 39 -2.82 2.27 -0.44
CA GLU A 39 -2.00 1.62 0.60
C GLU A 39 -0.88 0.79 -0.03
N ILE A 40 -1.19 0.03 -1.07
CA ILE A 40 -0.21 -0.82 -1.77
C ILE A 40 0.77 0.05 -2.56
N GLN A 41 0.29 1.09 -3.23
CA GLN A 41 1.17 2.04 -3.92
C GLN A 41 2.18 2.67 -2.96
N LEU A 42 1.72 3.08 -1.78
CA LEU A 42 2.56 3.68 -0.74
C LEU A 42 3.56 2.67 -0.18
N LEU A 43 3.16 1.41 0.03
CA LEU A 43 4.09 0.35 0.42
C LEU A 43 5.24 0.19 -0.58
N TYR A 44 4.98 0.23 -1.89
CA TYR A 44 6.06 0.19 -2.88
C TYR A 44 6.98 1.41 -2.82
N LYS A 45 6.42 2.59 -2.50
CA LYS A 45 7.15 3.86 -2.42
C LYS A 45 7.94 4.03 -1.11
N SER A 46 7.53 3.37 -0.04
CA SER A 46 8.14 3.52 1.29
C SER A 46 9.64 3.24 1.30
N ARG A 47 10.09 2.26 0.51
CA ARG A 47 11.52 1.93 0.36
C ARG A 47 12.37 2.99 -0.36
N GLY A 48 11.75 3.95 -1.06
CA GLY A 48 12.45 4.92 -1.91
C GLY A 48 12.82 6.24 -1.23
N PHE A 49 12.18 6.59 -0.11
CA PHE A 49 12.34 7.84 0.66
C PHE A 49 12.43 9.14 -0.17
N ARG A 50 11.87 9.19 -1.38
CA ARG A 50 11.96 10.40 -2.21
C ARG A 50 11.00 11.46 -1.66
N GLY A 51 11.36 12.74 -1.79
CA GLY A 51 10.49 13.84 -1.33
C GLY A 51 9.08 13.80 -1.93
N LYS A 52 8.94 13.36 -3.19
CA LYS A 52 7.63 13.16 -3.82
C LYS A 52 6.80 12.05 -3.17
N ASP A 53 7.43 11.00 -2.66
CA ASP A 53 6.74 9.88 -2.04
C ASP A 53 6.14 10.31 -0.67
N LEU A 54 6.81 11.23 0.03
CA LEU A 54 6.25 11.86 1.24
C LEU A 54 5.03 12.74 0.95
N ILE A 55 5.03 13.44 -0.20
CA ILE A 55 3.87 14.24 -0.63
C ILE A 55 2.69 13.30 -0.95
N ASP A 56 2.94 12.21 -1.66
CA ASP A 56 1.93 11.19 -1.97
C ASP A 56 1.35 10.58 -0.69
N LEU A 57 2.21 10.20 0.28
CA LEU A 57 1.78 9.72 1.60
C LEU A 57 0.83 10.71 2.26
N LYS A 58 1.23 11.98 2.39
CA LYS A 58 0.42 13.01 3.05
C LYS A 58 -0.93 13.21 2.36
N ASN A 59 -0.95 13.24 1.03
CA ASN A 59 -2.18 13.42 0.26
C ASN A 59 -3.14 12.22 0.43
N CYS A 60 -2.61 11.00 0.45
CA CYS A 60 -3.40 9.80 0.69
C CYS A 60 -3.93 9.73 2.13
N LEU A 61 -3.11 10.03 3.13
CA LEU A 61 -3.50 9.96 4.55
C LEU A 61 -4.67 10.87 4.92
N GLN A 62 -4.85 11.99 4.21
CA GLN A 62 -6.02 12.87 4.38
C GLN A 62 -7.34 12.22 3.95
N ARG A 63 -7.27 11.21 3.07
CA ARG A 63 -8.43 10.53 2.48
C ARG A 63 -8.65 9.13 3.03
N PHE A 64 -7.64 8.58 3.72
CA PHE A 64 -7.70 7.24 4.27
C PHE A 64 -8.66 7.15 5.44
N SER A 65 -9.48 6.10 5.44
CA SER A 65 -10.18 5.69 6.65
C SER A 65 -9.18 5.16 7.71
N PRO A 66 -9.58 5.08 8.99
CA PRO A 66 -8.73 4.51 10.04
C PRO A 66 -8.19 3.11 9.66
N ALA A 67 -9.05 2.24 9.12
CA ALA A 67 -8.65 0.90 8.70
C ALA A 67 -7.57 0.90 7.61
N GLN A 68 -7.61 1.87 6.68
CA GLN A 68 -6.58 1.99 5.63
C GLN A 68 -5.24 2.45 6.22
N LYS A 69 -5.27 3.36 7.19
CA LYS A 69 -4.06 3.80 7.91
C LYS A 69 -3.44 2.65 8.70
N ASP A 70 -4.26 1.89 9.41
CA ASP A 70 -3.80 0.73 10.19
C ASP A 70 -3.22 -0.36 9.29
N ARG A 71 -3.82 -0.63 8.13
CA ARG A 71 -3.24 -1.54 7.14
C ARG A 71 -1.89 -1.06 6.63
N LEU A 72 -1.77 0.22 6.27
CA LEU A 72 -0.49 0.76 5.82
C LEU A 72 0.56 0.67 6.93
N ARG A 73 0.20 0.97 8.19
CA ARG A 73 1.09 0.82 9.36
C ARG A 73 1.60 -0.62 9.45
N ASN A 74 0.70 -1.60 9.44
CA ASN A 74 1.04 -3.02 9.52
C ASN A 74 1.96 -3.46 8.38
N PHE A 75 1.67 -3.04 7.14
CA PHE A 75 2.53 -3.36 5.99
C PHE A 75 3.95 -2.80 6.14
N LEU A 76 4.09 -1.58 6.66
CA LEU A 76 5.40 -0.96 6.87
C LEU A 76 6.17 -1.63 8.01
N GLU A 77 5.49 -2.00 9.09
CA GLU A 77 6.09 -2.73 10.21
C GLU A 77 6.60 -4.11 9.75
N VAL A 78 5.81 -4.85 8.97
CA VAL A 78 6.21 -6.16 8.43
C VAL A 78 7.33 -6.03 7.38
N ASP A 79 7.32 -5.01 6.52
CA ASP A 79 8.33 -4.87 5.46
C ASP A 79 9.68 -4.31 5.95
N SER A 80 9.64 -3.32 6.84
CA SER A 80 10.80 -2.49 7.20
C SER A 80 11.01 -2.32 8.70
N GLY A 81 10.15 -2.90 9.53
CA GLY A 81 10.23 -2.84 10.99
C GLY A 81 9.61 -1.57 11.59
N PRO A 82 9.52 -1.53 12.94
CA PRO A 82 8.82 -0.48 13.69
C PRO A 82 9.53 0.88 13.68
N SER A 83 10.76 0.95 13.18
CA SER A 83 11.54 2.21 13.08
C SER A 83 11.37 2.91 11.73
N HIS A 84 10.47 2.42 10.86
CA HIS A 84 10.25 3.03 9.56
C HIS A 84 9.71 4.47 9.72
N PRO A 85 10.32 5.49 9.09
CA PRO A 85 10.04 6.90 9.40
C PRO A 85 8.61 7.33 9.06
N TRP A 86 7.94 6.64 8.14
CA TRP A 86 6.53 6.95 7.83
C TRP A 86 5.57 6.53 8.95
N LEU A 87 5.94 5.61 9.84
CA LEU A 87 5.08 5.18 10.94
C LEU A 87 4.73 6.34 11.89
N ALA A 88 5.64 7.32 12.03
CA ALA A 88 5.41 8.53 12.82
C ALA A 88 4.47 9.54 12.12
N LEU A 89 4.13 9.33 10.84
CA LEU A 89 3.32 10.24 10.03
C LEU A 89 1.91 9.72 9.78
N ILE A 90 1.67 8.42 10.00
CA ILE A 90 0.41 7.71 9.79
C ILE A 90 -0.42 7.77 11.07
#